data_AF-A0AAJ5FG97-F1
#
_entry.id   AF-A0AAJ5FG97-F1
#
_cell.length_a   1.000
_cell.length_b   1.000
_cell.length_c   1.000
_cell.angle_alpha   90.00
_cell.angle_beta   90.00
_cell.angle_gamma   90.00
#
_symmetry.space_group_name_H-M   'P 1'
#
loop_
_entity.id
_entity.type
_entity.pdbx_description
1 polymer ?
#
loop_
_entity_poly.entity_id
_entity_poly.type
_entity_poly.pdbx_seq_one_letter_code
_entity_poly.pdbx_strand_id
1 'polypeptide(L)'
;MTKDDLNGSITPESIGTKDRKLIDQFLELRQSYQAIEQQIEHDLRTPLDHYQQKRLFYLDVSDLTHFRLNFFDTVGYFLRESLATTYHLEIWDRQTHQKRRYSLDDLQQITRWQVEQGTAVETIAYGRLGYRVRRTFDIYNRRLYVTKTEFFDKDEQLPLIDGLMLLQQELNDHTLWIRGNILRIKDFT
;
A
#
# COMPACT_ATOMS: atom_id res chain seq x y z
N MET A 1 45.87 -37.53 6.89
CA MET A 1 44.48 -37.93 7.21
C MET A 1 44.44 -38.34 8.67
N THR A 2 44.15 -37.37 9.54
CA THR A 2 43.96 -37.56 10.98
C THR A 2 42.53 -37.99 11.25
N LYS A 3 42.36 -38.93 12.18
CA LYS A 3 41.09 -39.57 12.57
C LYS A 3 40.13 -38.65 13.37
N ASP A 4 40.34 -37.34 13.35
CA ASP A 4 39.67 -36.38 14.26
C ASP A 4 38.56 -35.53 13.60
N ASP A 5 38.32 -35.68 12.29
CA ASP A 5 37.30 -34.88 11.59
C ASP A 5 35.86 -35.47 11.70
N LEU A 6 35.63 -36.43 12.59
CA LEU A 6 34.32 -37.10 12.78
C LEU A 6 33.65 -36.84 14.13
N ASN A 7 34.06 -35.82 14.88
CA ASN A 7 33.39 -35.41 16.12
C ASN A 7 32.51 -34.15 15.92
N GLY A 8 31.69 -34.16 14.86
CA GLY A 8 30.51 -33.31 14.80
C GLY A 8 29.40 -33.90 15.65
N SER A 9 29.46 -33.73 16.98
CA SER A 9 28.32 -34.02 17.84
C SER A 9 27.23 -32.99 17.51
N ILE A 10 26.37 -33.33 16.55
CA ILE A 10 25.09 -32.66 16.37
C ILE A 10 24.23 -33.14 17.53
N THR A 11 24.36 -32.49 18.69
CA THR A 11 23.38 -32.64 19.74
C THR A 11 22.04 -32.17 19.19
N PRO A 12 21.01 -33.04 19.10
CA PRO A 12 19.70 -32.61 18.62
C PRO A 12 19.21 -31.49 19.54
N GLU A 13 18.95 -30.32 18.97
CA GLU A 13 18.30 -29.24 19.71
C GLU A 13 16.96 -29.76 20.23
N SER A 14 16.86 -29.90 21.56
CA SER A 14 15.64 -30.38 22.20
C SER A 14 14.80 -29.20 22.64
N ILE A 15 13.58 -29.09 22.09
CA ILE A 15 12.63 -28.06 22.47
C ILE A 15 12.14 -28.33 23.90
N GLY A 16 12.35 -27.39 24.81
CA GLY A 16 11.92 -27.46 26.21
C GLY A 16 10.40 -27.29 26.36
N THR A 17 9.84 -27.74 27.49
CA THR A 17 8.38 -27.74 27.73
C THR A 17 7.73 -26.36 27.61
N LYS A 18 8.45 -25.29 27.98
CA LYS A 18 7.97 -23.91 27.83
C LYS A 18 7.84 -23.52 26.35
N ASP A 19 8.84 -23.84 25.55
CA ASP A 19 8.86 -23.54 24.12
C ASP A 19 7.84 -24.37 23.36
N ARG A 20 7.63 -25.65 23.75
CA ARG A 20 6.54 -26.47 23.21
C ARG A 20 5.18 -25.83 23.43
N LYS A 21 4.89 -25.32 24.64
CA LYS A 21 3.64 -24.61 24.92
C LYS A 21 3.47 -23.36 24.06
N LEU A 22 4.53 -22.59 23.84
CA LEU A 22 4.47 -21.41 22.96
C LEU A 22 4.23 -21.80 21.49
N ILE A 23 4.85 -22.89 21.04
CA ILE A 23 4.62 -23.44 19.70
C ILE A 23 3.18 -23.93 19.56
N ASP A 24 2.66 -24.67 20.53
CA ASP A 24 1.28 -25.15 20.52
C ASP A 24 0.29 -23.98 20.46
N GLN A 25 0.49 -22.94 21.29
CA GLN A 25 -0.32 -21.71 21.25
C GLN A 25 -0.25 -21.01 19.88
N PHE A 26 0.93 -20.92 19.29
CA PHE A 26 1.10 -20.34 17.96
C PHE A 26 0.37 -21.16 16.89
N LEU A 27 0.45 -22.48 16.93
CA LEU A 27 -0.21 -23.38 15.99
C LEU A 27 -1.74 -23.29 16.10
N GLU A 28 -2.28 -23.23 17.32
CA GLU A 28 -3.72 -23.03 17.58
C GLU A 28 -4.21 -21.68 17.06
N LEU A 29 -3.46 -20.60 17.30
CA LEU A 29 -3.77 -19.27 16.78
C LEU A 29 -3.73 -19.25 15.25
N ARG A 30 -2.73 -19.89 14.65
CA ARG A 30 -2.60 -19.98 13.19
C ARG A 30 -3.77 -20.74 12.57
N GLN A 31 -4.18 -21.86 13.16
CA GLN A 31 -5.32 -22.63 12.67
C GLN A 31 -6.62 -21.82 12.79
N SER A 32 -6.79 -21.11 13.91
CA SER A 32 -7.94 -20.23 14.14
C SER A 32 -7.97 -19.08 13.13
N TYR A 33 -6.83 -18.46 12.86
CA TYR A 33 -6.69 -17.42 11.84
C TYR A 33 -7.08 -17.92 10.45
N GLN A 34 -6.57 -19.10 10.05
CA GLN A 34 -6.90 -19.72 8.76
C GLN A 34 -8.40 -20.02 8.62
N ALA A 35 -9.05 -20.50 9.67
CA ALA A 35 -10.47 -20.77 9.66
C ALA A 35 -11.30 -19.47 9.50
N ILE A 36 -10.92 -18.41 10.21
CA ILE A 36 -11.56 -17.09 10.10
C ILE A 36 -11.35 -16.51 8.70
N GLU A 37 -10.13 -16.57 8.17
CA GLU A 37 -9.79 -16.09 6.83
C GLU A 37 -10.64 -16.80 5.76
N GLN A 38 -10.69 -18.13 5.78
CA GLN A 38 -11.51 -18.91 4.84
C GLN A 38 -13.00 -18.56 4.93
N GLN A 39 -13.53 -18.33 6.13
CA GLN A 39 -14.91 -17.93 6.32
C GLN A 39 -15.18 -16.54 5.72
N ILE A 40 -14.30 -15.57 5.99
CA ILE A 40 -14.42 -14.21 5.45
C ILE A 40 -14.33 -14.23 3.92
N GLU A 41 -13.36 -14.96 3.36
CA GLU A 41 -13.21 -15.09 1.90
C GLU A 41 -14.40 -15.76 1.24
N HIS A 42 -15.01 -16.75 1.92
CA HIS A 42 -16.26 -17.37 1.49
C HIS A 42 -17.40 -16.36 1.44
N ASP A 43 -17.57 -15.56 2.50
CA ASP A 43 -18.64 -14.56 2.61
C ASP A 43 -18.46 -13.42 1.59
N LEU A 44 -17.20 -12.99 1.37
CA LEU A 44 -16.84 -11.99 0.35
C LEU A 44 -16.85 -12.56 -1.08
N ARG A 45 -16.91 -13.90 -1.23
CA ARG A 45 -16.79 -14.63 -2.50
C ARG A 45 -15.53 -14.27 -3.28
N THR A 46 -14.48 -13.81 -2.61
CA THR A 46 -13.25 -13.31 -3.20
C THR A 46 -12.14 -13.37 -2.15
N PRO A 47 -10.92 -13.82 -2.50
CA PRO A 47 -9.81 -13.85 -1.55
C PRO A 47 -9.46 -12.48 -0.99
N LEU A 48 -9.04 -12.39 0.27
CA LEU A 48 -8.63 -11.12 0.90
C LEU A 48 -7.44 -10.50 0.17
N ASP A 49 -6.51 -11.34 -0.28
CA ASP A 49 -5.36 -10.98 -1.12
C ASP A 49 -5.78 -10.20 -2.37
N HIS A 50 -6.95 -10.50 -2.94
CA HIS A 50 -7.44 -9.79 -4.12
C HIS A 50 -7.68 -8.30 -3.83
N TYR A 51 -8.25 -7.99 -2.67
CA TYR A 51 -8.51 -6.62 -2.25
C TYR A 51 -7.22 -5.87 -1.96
N GLN A 52 -6.25 -6.55 -1.34
CA GLN A 52 -4.93 -5.99 -1.06
C GLN A 52 -4.11 -5.75 -2.34
N GLN A 53 -4.11 -6.70 -3.28
CA GLN A 53 -3.47 -6.55 -4.60
C GLN A 53 -4.09 -5.41 -5.42
N LYS A 54 -5.40 -5.18 -5.28
CA LYS A 54 -6.11 -4.04 -5.87
C LYS A 54 -5.99 -2.75 -5.05
N ARG A 55 -5.28 -2.78 -3.91
CA ARG A 55 -5.07 -1.65 -3.00
C ARG A 55 -6.38 -0.99 -2.58
N LEU A 56 -7.41 -1.82 -2.34
CA LEU A 56 -8.75 -1.35 -1.96
C LEU A 56 -8.88 -1.02 -0.47
N PHE A 57 -7.91 -1.43 0.34
CA PHE A 57 -7.82 -1.02 1.73
C PHE A 57 -6.37 -0.93 2.20
N TYR A 58 -6.16 -0.22 3.30
CA TYR A 58 -4.90 -0.17 4.05
C TYR A 58 -5.18 -0.41 5.52
N LEU A 59 -4.20 -1.02 6.21
CA LEU A 59 -4.30 -1.32 7.62
C LEU A 59 -4.46 -0.06 8.45
N ASP A 60 -3.77 1.01 8.11
CA ASP A 60 -3.96 2.32 8.73
C ASP A 60 -3.31 3.40 7.86
N VAL A 61 -3.30 4.64 8.37
CA VAL A 61 -2.68 5.76 7.68
C VAL A 61 -1.17 5.52 7.50
N SER A 62 -0.52 4.83 8.44
CA SER A 62 0.91 4.52 8.36
C SER A 62 1.18 3.53 7.23
N ASP A 63 0.33 2.53 7.04
CA ASP A 63 0.44 1.57 5.93
C ASP A 63 0.33 2.26 4.57
N LEU A 64 -0.67 3.16 4.39
CA LEU A 64 -0.75 4.01 3.19
C LEU A 64 0.50 4.88 3.01
N THR A 65 0.98 5.47 4.10
CA THR A 65 2.17 6.32 4.11
C THR A 65 3.42 5.55 3.68
N HIS A 66 3.67 4.36 4.25
CA HIS A 66 4.78 3.50 3.88
C HIS A 66 4.72 3.08 2.42
N PHE A 67 3.53 2.68 1.96
CA PHE A 67 3.31 2.36 0.56
C PHE A 67 3.69 3.53 -0.37
N ARG A 68 3.34 4.77 0.00
CA ARG A 68 3.65 5.96 -0.79
C ARG A 68 5.09 6.40 -0.73
N LEU A 69 5.74 6.31 0.42
CA LEU A 69 7.17 6.54 0.52
C LEU A 69 7.93 5.57 -0.39
N ASN A 70 7.62 4.26 -0.32
CA ASN A 70 8.25 3.26 -1.19
C ASN A 70 7.98 3.50 -2.68
N PHE A 71 6.76 3.92 -3.05
CA PHE A 71 6.46 4.30 -4.42
C PHE A 71 7.35 5.47 -4.89
N PHE A 72 7.47 6.54 -4.11
CA PHE A 72 8.27 7.71 -4.48
C PHE A 72 9.78 7.52 -4.36
N ASP A 73 10.24 6.55 -3.58
CA ASP A 73 11.65 6.14 -3.52
C ASP A 73 12.04 5.24 -4.71
N THR A 74 11.06 4.67 -5.42
CA THR A 74 11.28 3.77 -6.54
C THR A 74 10.81 4.38 -7.87
N VAL A 75 9.62 4.01 -8.34
CA VAL A 75 9.05 4.45 -9.62
C VAL A 75 8.76 5.95 -9.62
N GLY A 76 8.24 6.46 -8.50
CA GLY A 76 7.88 7.86 -8.34
C GLY A 76 9.06 8.82 -8.35
N TYR A 77 10.28 8.36 -8.04
CA TYR A 77 11.49 9.19 -8.15
C TYR A 77 11.67 9.70 -9.58
N PHE A 78 11.58 8.79 -10.55
CA PHE A 78 11.65 9.15 -11.96
C PHE A 78 10.54 10.13 -12.37
N LEU A 79 9.31 9.91 -11.87
CA LEU A 79 8.15 10.75 -12.19
C LEU A 79 8.31 12.17 -11.63
N ARG A 80 8.88 12.31 -10.43
CA ARG A 80 9.21 13.62 -9.85
C ARG A 80 10.16 14.39 -10.76
N GLU A 81 11.25 13.77 -11.17
CA GLU A 81 12.27 14.42 -12.00
C GLU A 81 11.76 14.74 -13.42
N SER A 82 11.03 13.80 -14.03
CA SER A 82 10.66 13.89 -15.44
C SER A 82 9.36 14.63 -15.70
N LEU A 83 8.39 14.52 -14.80
CA LEU A 83 7.03 15.05 -14.96
C LEU A 83 6.62 16.03 -13.87
N ALA A 84 7.54 16.41 -12.97
CA ALA A 84 7.24 17.25 -11.82
C ALA A 84 6.07 16.67 -10.99
N THR A 85 6.07 15.34 -10.81
CA THR A 85 5.01 14.66 -10.05
C THR A 85 5.05 15.08 -8.59
N THR A 86 3.89 15.43 -8.02
CA THR A 86 3.75 15.80 -6.61
C THR A 86 2.69 14.95 -5.92
N TYR A 87 2.75 14.91 -4.59
CA TYR A 87 1.86 14.12 -3.75
C TYR A 87 1.27 14.97 -2.63
N HIS A 88 -0.01 14.75 -2.35
CA HIS A 88 -0.68 15.29 -1.18
C HIS A 88 -1.61 14.26 -0.55
N LEU A 89 -1.63 14.23 0.77
CA LEU A 89 -2.61 13.49 1.57
C LEU A 89 -3.34 14.46 2.49
N GLU A 90 -4.64 14.57 2.31
CA GLU A 90 -5.53 15.28 3.23
C GLU A 90 -6.28 14.27 4.09
N ILE A 91 -6.34 14.50 5.40
CA ILE A 91 -7.09 13.64 6.32
C ILE A 91 -8.00 14.52 7.14
N TRP A 92 -9.26 14.13 7.17
CA TRP A 92 -10.30 14.74 7.99
C TRP A 92 -10.77 13.74 9.03
N ASP A 93 -10.46 14.04 10.29
CA ASP A 93 -10.94 13.28 11.44
C ASP A 93 -12.34 13.77 11.83
N ARG A 94 -13.33 12.85 11.84
CA ARG A 94 -14.71 13.18 12.19
C ARG A 94 -14.92 13.38 13.68
N GLN A 95 -14.08 12.81 14.53
CA GLN A 95 -14.22 12.93 15.99
C GLN A 95 -13.67 14.27 16.49
N THR A 96 -12.49 14.64 16.02
CA THR A 96 -11.85 15.91 16.42
C THR A 96 -12.21 17.09 15.51
N HIS A 97 -12.89 16.83 14.39
CA HIS A 97 -13.16 17.77 13.31
C HIS A 97 -11.90 18.42 12.71
N GLN A 98 -10.71 17.88 13.00
CA GLN A 98 -9.46 18.41 12.48
C GLN A 98 -9.24 17.93 11.05
N LYS A 99 -8.89 18.87 10.19
CA LYS A 99 -8.37 18.60 8.85
C LYS A 99 -6.87 18.88 8.83
N ARG A 100 -6.08 17.94 8.34
CA ARG A 100 -4.65 18.12 8.11
C ARG A 100 -4.29 17.74 6.68
N ARG A 101 -3.24 18.36 6.18
CA ARG A 101 -2.70 18.13 4.84
C ARG A 101 -1.21 17.88 4.95
N TYR A 102 -0.74 16.88 4.24
CA TYR A 102 0.65 16.46 4.21
C TYR A 102 1.11 16.43 2.76
N SER A 103 2.27 17.03 2.51
CA SER A 103 3.03 16.80 1.29
C SER A 103 3.77 15.47 1.37
N LEU A 104 4.48 15.10 0.29
CA LEU A 104 5.38 13.94 0.31
C LEU A 104 6.43 14.02 1.42
N ASP A 105 7.01 15.20 1.65
CA ASP A 105 8.09 15.38 2.63
C ASP A 105 7.55 15.30 4.07
N ASP A 106 6.27 15.62 4.27
CA ASP A 106 5.59 15.54 5.57
C ASP A 106 5.10 14.13 5.92
N LEU A 107 5.02 13.22 4.93
CA LEU A 107 4.50 11.86 5.12
C LEU A 107 5.25 11.10 6.22
N GLN A 108 6.57 11.28 6.32
CA GLN A 108 7.39 10.62 7.34
C GLN A 108 6.95 10.97 8.78
N GLN A 109 6.27 12.10 8.97
CA GLN A 109 5.84 12.62 10.27
C GLN A 109 4.46 12.11 10.69
N ILE A 110 3.74 11.40 9.82
CA ILE A 110 2.35 10.94 10.07
C ILE A 110 2.26 9.79 11.08
N THR A 111 3.38 9.13 11.40
CA THR A 111 3.49 7.87 12.18
C THR A 111 2.82 7.85 13.56
N ARG A 112 2.36 8.98 14.10
CA ARG A 112 1.69 9.06 15.41
C ARG A 112 0.21 9.40 15.36
N TRP A 113 -0.34 9.71 14.19
CA TRP A 113 -1.72 10.15 14.12
C TRP A 113 -2.67 8.98 13.87
N GLN A 114 -3.48 8.67 14.89
CA GLN A 114 -4.54 7.68 14.81
C GLN A 114 -5.87 8.39 14.59
N VAL A 115 -6.53 8.08 13.47
CA VAL A 115 -7.88 8.56 13.17
C VAL A 115 -8.80 7.35 13.20
N GLU A 116 -9.74 7.32 14.16
CA GLU A 116 -10.69 6.21 14.30
C GLU A 116 -11.72 6.20 13.17
N GLN A 117 -12.25 7.39 12.86
CA GLN A 117 -13.29 7.58 11.87
C GLN A 117 -13.10 8.90 11.13
N GLY A 118 -13.22 8.88 9.82
CA GLY A 118 -12.80 10.03 9.02
C GLY A 118 -12.88 9.80 7.52
N THR A 119 -12.29 10.73 6.79
CA THR A 119 -12.08 10.63 5.35
C THR A 119 -10.66 11.04 5.04
N ALA A 120 -9.96 10.25 4.23
CA ALA A 120 -8.67 10.63 3.66
C ALA A 120 -8.81 10.86 2.16
N VAL A 121 -8.08 11.82 1.63
CA VAL A 121 -8.02 12.15 0.21
C VAL A 121 -6.57 12.24 -0.20
N GLU A 122 -6.16 11.32 -1.04
CA GLU A 122 -4.86 11.31 -1.67
C GLU A 122 -4.95 11.95 -3.05
N THR A 123 -3.92 12.71 -3.42
CA THR A 123 -3.78 13.28 -4.77
C THR A 123 -2.35 13.11 -5.25
N ILE A 124 -2.19 12.49 -6.42
CA ILE A 124 -0.94 12.47 -7.20
C ILE A 124 -1.16 13.37 -8.41
N ALA A 125 -0.35 14.41 -8.54
CA ALA A 125 -0.42 15.32 -9.68
C ALA A 125 0.81 15.15 -10.57
N TYR A 126 0.62 14.99 -11.87
CA TYR A 126 1.67 14.91 -12.89
C TYR A 126 1.85 16.31 -13.51
N GLY A 127 2.65 17.14 -12.85
CA GLY A 127 2.68 18.59 -13.09
C GLY A 127 2.86 18.99 -14.55
N ARG A 128 3.80 18.37 -15.28
CA ARG A 128 4.05 18.71 -16.69
C ARG A 128 2.93 18.31 -17.65
N LEU A 129 2.16 17.28 -17.30
CA LEU A 129 1.04 16.80 -18.12
C LEU A 129 -0.28 17.49 -17.74
N GLY A 130 -0.32 18.19 -16.60
CA GLY A 130 -1.56 18.77 -16.06
C GLY A 130 -2.55 17.74 -15.53
N TYR A 131 -2.15 16.47 -15.43
CA TYR A 131 -3.03 15.39 -14.95
C TYR A 131 -2.98 15.25 -13.44
N ARG A 132 -4.07 14.79 -12.83
CA ARG A 132 -4.05 14.32 -11.43
C ARG A 132 -4.95 13.11 -11.21
N VAL A 133 -4.48 12.21 -10.37
CA VAL A 133 -5.25 11.09 -9.84
C VAL A 133 -5.59 11.38 -8.39
N ARG A 134 -6.87 11.29 -8.05
CA ARG A 134 -7.39 11.49 -6.70
C ARG A 134 -8.01 10.21 -6.17
N ARG A 135 -7.60 9.77 -4.98
CA ARG A 135 -8.19 8.62 -4.29
C ARG A 135 -8.83 9.09 -2.99
N THR A 136 -10.08 8.71 -2.77
CA THR A 136 -10.81 8.99 -1.54
C THR A 136 -10.95 7.71 -0.75
N PHE A 137 -10.68 7.81 0.55
CA PHE A 137 -10.77 6.72 1.50
C PHE A 137 -11.76 7.07 2.60
N ASP A 138 -12.61 6.12 2.95
CA ASP A 138 -13.31 6.16 4.23
C ASP A 138 -12.41 5.54 5.29
N ILE A 139 -12.29 6.24 6.43
CA ILE A 139 -11.58 5.74 7.60
C ILE A 139 -12.60 5.18 8.57
N TYR A 140 -12.47 3.90 8.88
CA TYR A 140 -13.34 3.20 9.83
C TYR A 140 -12.52 2.20 10.65
N ASN A 141 -12.62 2.29 11.98
CA ASN A 141 -11.83 1.50 12.91
C ASN A 141 -10.33 1.58 12.58
N ARG A 142 -9.85 2.80 12.28
CA ARG A 142 -8.48 3.14 11.85
C ARG A 142 -8.04 2.57 10.50
N ARG A 143 -8.83 1.72 9.87
CA ARG A 143 -8.56 1.16 8.53
C ARG A 143 -9.00 2.16 7.46
N LEU A 144 -8.29 2.18 6.33
CA LEU A 144 -8.68 3.00 5.18
C LEU A 144 -9.29 2.09 4.12
N TYR A 145 -10.44 2.47 3.59
CA TYR A 145 -11.11 1.76 2.50
C TYR A 145 -11.29 2.70 1.32
N VAL A 146 -10.79 2.31 0.14
CA VAL A 146 -10.97 3.10 -1.08
C VAL A 146 -12.46 3.15 -1.43
N THR A 147 -13.02 4.36 -1.48
CA THR A 147 -14.41 4.58 -1.90
C THR A 147 -14.52 5.17 -3.29
N LYS A 148 -13.52 5.95 -3.70
CA LYS A 148 -13.53 6.62 -5.01
C LYS A 148 -12.13 6.78 -5.55
N THR A 149 -11.97 6.55 -6.86
CA THR A 149 -10.77 6.95 -7.61
C THR A 149 -11.21 7.78 -8.80
N GLU A 150 -10.58 8.93 -8.97
CA GLU A 150 -10.94 9.92 -9.98
C GLU A 150 -9.69 10.35 -10.74
N PHE A 151 -9.85 10.60 -12.04
CA PHE A 151 -8.81 11.15 -12.89
C PHE A 151 -9.25 12.52 -13.38
N PHE A 152 -8.34 13.47 -13.39
CA PHE A 152 -8.58 14.79 -13.94
C PHE A 152 -7.50 15.16 -14.96
N ASP A 153 -7.93 15.73 -16.07
CA ASP A 153 -7.09 16.51 -16.96
C ASP A 153 -7.33 18.00 -16.65
N LYS A 154 -6.30 18.64 -16.08
CA LYS A 154 -6.39 19.97 -15.47
C LYS A 154 -7.50 19.99 -14.41
N ASP A 155 -8.63 20.60 -14.74
CA ASP A 155 -9.79 20.73 -13.86
C ASP A 155 -11.01 19.93 -14.32
N GLU A 156 -10.92 19.26 -15.47
CA GLU A 156 -12.00 18.42 -16.00
C GLU A 156 -11.84 16.98 -15.52
N GLN A 157 -12.91 16.41 -14.97
CA GLN A 157 -12.93 15.00 -14.58
C GLN A 157 -13.16 14.13 -15.81
N LEU A 158 -12.24 13.19 -16.06
CA LEU A 158 -12.37 12.19 -17.10
C LEU A 158 -12.80 10.84 -16.51
N PRO A 159 -13.43 9.96 -17.32
CA PRO A 159 -13.57 8.56 -16.95
C PRO A 159 -12.21 7.96 -16.59
N LEU A 160 -12.15 7.24 -15.47
CA LEU A 160 -10.87 6.78 -14.90
C LEU A 160 -10.04 5.97 -15.90
N ILE A 161 -10.67 5.05 -16.64
CA ILE A 161 -9.97 4.18 -17.59
C ILE A 161 -9.34 5.02 -18.72
N ASP A 162 -10.12 5.94 -19.30
CA ASP A 162 -9.66 6.79 -20.40
C ASP A 162 -8.52 7.71 -19.95
N GLY A 163 -8.65 8.32 -18.76
CA GLY A 163 -7.59 9.14 -18.18
C GLY A 163 -6.31 8.36 -17.89
N LEU A 164 -6.42 7.14 -17.36
CA LEU A 164 -5.27 6.26 -17.15
C LEU A 164 -4.62 5.85 -18.47
N MET A 165 -5.39 5.62 -19.53
CA MET A 165 -4.85 5.33 -20.86
C MET A 165 -4.09 6.52 -21.45
N LEU A 166 -4.61 7.74 -21.32
CA LEU A 166 -3.91 8.97 -21.73
C LEU A 166 -2.60 9.13 -20.96
N LEU A 167 -2.64 9.00 -19.63
CA LEU A 167 -1.43 9.04 -18.81
C LEU A 167 -0.42 7.96 -19.24
N GLN A 168 -0.88 6.74 -19.55
CA GLN A 168 -0.01 5.67 -20.02
C GLN A 168 0.65 6.00 -21.37
N GLN A 169 -0.08 6.62 -22.30
CA GLN A 169 0.46 7.05 -23.60
C GLN A 169 1.54 8.11 -23.41
N GLU A 170 1.28 9.15 -22.61
CA GLU A 170 2.27 10.19 -22.30
C GLU A 170 3.50 9.61 -21.60
N LEU A 171 3.30 8.73 -20.61
CA LEU A 171 4.41 8.08 -19.93
C LEU A 171 5.21 7.14 -20.84
N ASN A 172 4.57 6.47 -21.81
CA ASN A 172 5.27 5.69 -22.82
C ASN A 172 6.22 6.56 -23.65
N ASP A 173 5.84 7.81 -23.93
CA ASP A 173 6.68 8.71 -24.71
C ASP A 173 7.83 9.31 -23.91
N HIS A 174 7.70 9.36 -22.59
CA HIS A 174 8.71 9.89 -21.70
C HIS A 174 9.58 8.84 -20.99
N THR A 175 9.23 7.55 -21.06
CA THR A 175 9.92 6.49 -20.28
C THR A 175 10.21 5.23 -21.08
N LEU A 176 11.47 4.79 -21.08
CA LEU A 176 11.86 3.50 -21.68
C LEU A 176 11.32 2.29 -20.89
N TRP A 177 11.01 2.46 -19.60
CA TRP A 177 10.55 1.37 -18.72
C TRP A 177 9.12 0.91 -19.00
N ILE A 178 8.22 1.81 -19.44
CA ILE A 178 6.87 1.41 -19.88
C ILE A 178 6.91 0.87 -21.31
N ARG A 179 7.74 1.44 -22.20
CA ARG A 179 7.98 0.87 -23.55
C ARG A 179 8.50 -0.57 -23.49
N GLY A 180 9.23 -0.93 -22.43
CA GLY A 180 9.70 -2.30 -22.17
C GLY A 180 8.68 -3.23 -21.47
N ASN A 181 7.45 -2.79 -21.18
CA ASN A 181 6.43 -3.52 -20.41
C ASN A 181 6.87 -3.96 -18.99
N ILE A 182 7.88 -3.30 -18.40
CA ILE A 182 8.40 -3.67 -17.08
C ILE A 182 7.42 -3.24 -15.97
N LEU A 183 6.69 -2.15 -16.17
CA LEU A 183 5.74 -1.59 -15.21
C LEU A 183 4.37 -1.35 -15.87
N ARG A 184 3.28 -1.63 -15.16
CA ARG A 184 1.89 -1.39 -15.61
C ARG A 184 1.42 -0.02 -15.14
N ILE A 185 0.41 0.58 -15.78
CA ILE A 185 -0.11 1.92 -15.40
C ILE A 185 -0.56 2.04 -13.92
N LYS A 186 -1.06 0.95 -13.34
CA LYS A 186 -1.38 0.84 -11.91
C LYS A 186 -0.17 0.94 -10.97
N ASP A 187 1.03 0.75 -11.50
CA ASP A 187 2.29 0.92 -10.77
C ASP A 187 2.76 2.38 -10.78
N PHE A 188 2.18 3.23 -11.65
CA PHE A 188 2.45 4.66 -11.72
C PHE A 188 1.45 5.50 -10.91
N THR A 189 0.32 4.92 -10.48
CA THR A 189 -0.76 5.60 -9.76
C THR A 189 -0.94 5.07 -8.34
#